data_AF-A0A9P0H3C7-F1
#
_entry.id   AF-A0A9P0H3C7-F1
#
_cell.length_a   1.000
_cell.length_b   1.000
_cell.length_c   1.000
_cell.angle_alpha   90.00
_cell.angle_beta   90.00
_cell.angle_gamma   90.00
#
_symmetry.space_group_name_H-M   'P 1'
#
loop_
_entity.id
_entity.type
_entity.pdbx_description
1 polymer ?
#
loop_
_entity_poly.entity_id
_entity_poly.type
_entity_poly.pdbx_seq_one_letter_code
_entity_poly.pdbx_strand_id
1 'polypeptide(L)'
;MPAYHSSFLEYGQLVGNMAVLPLRTQFRGPAPSSDLEQDIIDEAIYYFKANVFFRTYEIKSEADLMRQYLLQMRQETGLRICDKVYGEDGKPSKWWLCFAKKKFMDKSLSAPGQ
;
A
#
# COMPACT_ATOMS: atom_id res chain seq x y z
N MET A 1 -6.55 15.96 17.94
CA MET A 1 -5.72 16.08 16.72
C MET A 1 -6.52 15.55 15.55
N PRO A 2 -6.50 16.22 14.38
CA PRO A 2 -7.11 15.69 13.16
C PRO A 2 -6.25 14.54 12.57
N ALA A 3 -6.82 13.78 11.64
CA ALA A 3 -6.07 12.78 10.87
C ALA A 3 -4.94 13.44 10.05
N TYR A 4 -3.87 12.71 9.79
CA TYR A 4 -2.74 13.19 8.99
C TYR A 4 -3.12 13.14 7.52
N HIS A 5 -2.90 14.20 6.75
CA HIS A 5 -3.17 14.29 5.30
C HIS A 5 -1.91 14.04 4.47
N SER A 6 -2.06 13.77 3.17
CA SER A 6 -0.92 13.60 2.27
C SER A 6 -0.23 14.94 2.02
N SER A 7 1.09 14.92 2.07
CA SER A 7 1.95 16.05 1.73
C SER A 7 2.28 16.13 0.23
N PHE A 8 2.01 15.06 -0.53
CA PHE A 8 2.26 15.00 -1.97
C PHE A 8 1.10 15.64 -2.76
N LEU A 9 1.19 16.95 -2.97
CA LEU A 9 0.17 17.71 -3.71
C LEU A 9 0.54 17.95 -5.18
N GLU A 10 1.77 17.63 -5.57
CA GLU A 10 2.23 17.76 -6.96
C GLU A 10 2.00 16.44 -7.71
N TYR A 11 0.93 16.40 -8.49
CA TYR A 11 0.61 15.28 -9.39
C TYR A 11 0.25 15.79 -10.78
N GLY A 12 0.85 15.20 -11.81
CA GLY A 12 0.60 15.56 -13.21
C GLY A 12 -0.61 14.84 -13.82
N GLN A 13 -1.12 13.79 -13.18
CA GLN A 13 -2.19 12.94 -13.71
C GLN A 13 -3.18 12.55 -12.62
N LEU A 14 -4.46 12.55 -13.00
CA LEU A 14 -5.58 12.02 -12.21
C LEU A 14 -6.18 10.82 -12.95
N VAL A 15 -6.65 9.83 -12.19
CA VAL A 15 -7.54 8.77 -12.70
C VAL A 15 -8.83 8.84 -11.91
N GLY A 16 -9.88 9.36 -12.55
CA GLY A 16 -11.10 9.75 -11.85
C GLY A 16 -10.81 10.86 -10.83
N ASN A 17 -11.14 10.59 -9.56
CA ASN A 17 -10.92 11.47 -8.41
C ASN A 17 -9.69 11.09 -7.56
N MET A 18 -8.83 10.20 -8.05
CA MET A 18 -7.58 9.82 -7.38
C MET A 18 -6.37 10.39 -8.11
N ALA A 19 -5.40 10.89 -7.34
CA ALA A 19 -4.11 11.29 -7.87
C ALA A 19 -3.30 10.07 -8.30
N VAL A 20 -2.68 10.12 -9.46
CA VAL A 20 -1.65 9.14 -9.86
C VAL A 20 -0.30 9.71 -9.45
N LEU A 21 0.11 9.35 -8.23
CA LEU A 21 1.36 9.81 -7.67
C LEU A 21 2.55 9.00 -8.20
N PRO A 22 3.69 9.66 -8.52
CA PRO A 22 4.93 8.97 -8.86
C PRO A 22 5.37 8.02 -7.73
N LEU A 23 5.84 6.83 -8.10
CA LEU A 23 6.31 5.81 -7.16
C LEU A 23 7.81 5.57 -7.35
N ARG A 24 8.53 5.35 -6.25
CA ARG A 24 9.90 4.85 -6.29
C ARG A 24 9.84 3.34 -6.47
N THR A 25 9.69 2.92 -7.72
CA THR A 25 9.43 1.51 -8.05
C THR A 25 10.32 1.00 -9.16
N GLN A 26 10.82 -0.21 -9.00
CA GLN A 26 11.45 -0.95 -10.10
C GLN A 26 10.41 -1.74 -10.91
N PHE A 27 9.17 -1.87 -10.41
CA PHE A 27 8.11 -2.68 -11.03
C PHE A 27 7.51 -1.96 -12.25
N ARG A 28 7.20 -2.71 -13.32
CA ARG A 28 6.46 -2.14 -14.45
C ARG A 28 5.02 -1.90 -14.02
N GLY A 29 4.49 -0.72 -14.30
CA GLY A 29 3.12 -0.36 -13.96
C GLY A 29 2.71 0.97 -14.59
N PRO A 30 1.44 1.37 -14.41
CA PRO A 30 0.91 2.62 -14.94
C PRO A 30 1.34 3.86 -14.14
N ALA A 31 1.95 3.68 -12.96
CA ALA A 31 2.42 4.79 -12.13
C ALA A 31 3.72 5.38 -12.71
N PRO A 32 3.86 6.72 -12.76
CA PRO A 32 5.12 7.37 -13.11
C PRO A 32 6.26 6.94 -12.18
N SER A 33 7.48 6.85 -12.71
CA SER A 33 8.67 6.61 -11.90
C SER A 33 9.12 7.88 -11.18
N SER A 34 9.45 7.76 -9.90
CA SER A 34 10.07 8.82 -9.10
C SER A 34 11.46 8.42 -8.64
N ASP A 35 12.40 9.37 -8.66
CA ASP A 35 13.72 9.23 -8.05
C ASP A 35 13.76 9.79 -6.61
N LEU A 36 12.63 10.29 -6.10
CA LEU A 36 12.51 10.80 -4.73
C LEU A 36 12.72 9.68 -3.70
N GLU A 37 13.28 10.03 -2.55
CA GLU A 37 13.54 9.08 -1.46
C GLU A 37 12.25 8.55 -0.81
N GLN A 38 11.21 9.38 -0.77
CA GLN A 38 9.91 9.04 -0.20
C GLN A 38 8.83 9.15 -1.27
N ASP A 39 7.91 8.19 -1.27
CA ASP A 39 6.70 8.21 -2.09
C ASP A 39 5.43 8.06 -1.23
N ILE A 40 4.27 8.04 -1.89
CA ILE A 40 2.97 7.91 -1.22
C ILE A 40 2.81 6.59 -0.46
N ILE A 41 3.52 5.53 -0.85
CA ILE A 41 3.47 4.24 -0.16
C ILE A 41 4.22 4.35 1.17
N ASP A 42 5.39 4.99 1.17
CA ASP A 42 6.17 5.27 2.38
C ASP A 42 5.35 6.12 3.36
N GLU A 43 4.70 7.19 2.88
CA GLU A 43 3.82 8.05 3.68
C GLU A 43 2.59 7.29 4.22
N ALA A 44 1.97 6.44 3.40
CA ALA A 44 0.85 5.60 3.83
C ALA A 44 1.24 4.65 4.96
N ILE A 45 2.41 4.03 4.89
CA ILE A 45 2.93 3.14 5.92
C ILE A 45 3.29 3.92 7.18
N TYR A 46 3.98 5.05 7.04
CA TYR A 46 4.41 5.89 8.14
C TYR A 46 3.22 6.38 8.99
N TYR A 47 2.19 6.92 8.35
CA TYR A 47 1.01 7.43 9.06
C TYR A 47 -0.02 6.36 9.40
N PHE A 48 0.13 5.11 8.93
CA PHE A 48 -0.87 4.07 9.18
C PHE A 48 -1.17 3.88 10.66
N LYS A 49 -0.13 3.77 11.51
CA LYS A 49 -0.29 3.50 12.94
C LYS A 49 -1.08 4.59 13.65
N ALA A 50 -0.96 5.84 13.21
CA ALA A 50 -1.73 6.95 13.77
C ALA A 50 -3.12 7.04 13.14
N ASN A 51 -3.20 6.92 11.80
CA ASN A 51 -4.43 7.14 11.07
C ASN A 51 -5.51 6.09 11.32
N VAL A 52 -5.14 4.88 11.72
CA VAL A 52 -6.09 3.80 12.04
C VAL A 52 -7.00 4.11 13.23
N PHE A 53 -6.62 5.05 14.10
CA PHE A 53 -7.43 5.41 15.28
C PHE A 53 -8.52 6.44 15.00
N PHE A 54 -8.49 7.11 13.84
CA PHE A 54 -9.52 8.10 13.49
C PHE A 54 -10.73 7.43 12.85
N ARG A 55 -11.92 7.79 13.32
CA ARG A 55 -13.20 7.28 12.80
C ARG A 55 -13.69 8.03 11.56
N THR A 56 -13.26 9.28 11.42
CA THR A 56 -13.61 10.15 10.31
C THR A 56 -12.34 10.67 9.67
N TYR A 57 -12.39 10.86 8.37
CA TYR A 57 -11.29 11.41 7.61
C TYR A 57 -11.87 12.35 6.55
N GLU A 58 -11.56 13.63 6.67
CA GLU A 58 -11.87 14.63 5.67
C GLU A 58 -10.86 14.54 4.53
N ILE A 59 -11.33 14.37 3.30
CA ILE A 59 -10.49 14.34 2.10
C ILE A 59 -10.16 15.80 1.73
N LYS A 60 -8.88 16.17 1.78
CA LYS A 60 -8.42 17.52 1.43
C LYS A 60 -7.79 17.58 0.04
N SER A 61 -7.32 16.45 -0.49
CA SER A 61 -6.78 16.33 -1.85
C SER A 61 -7.04 14.96 -2.45
N GLU A 62 -6.88 14.83 -3.76
CA GLU A 62 -6.97 13.56 -4.48
C GLU A 62 -5.85 12.58 -4.07
N ALA A 63 -4.73 13.10 -3.54
CA ALA A 63 -3.66 12.31 -2.95
C ALA A 63 -4.10 11.60 -1.66
N ASP A 64 -4.93 12.25 -0.84
CA ASP A 64 -5.52 11.62 0.34
C ASP A 64 -6.36 10.41 -0.03
N LEU A 65 -7.18 10.54 -1.07
CA LEU A 65 -8.04 9.46 -1.53
C LEU A 65 -7.20 8.27 -2.02
N MET A 66 -6.14 8.51 -2.78
CA MET A 66 -5.19 7.46 -3.19
C MET A 66 -4.60 6.75 -1.97
N ARG A 67 -4.15 7.50 -0.97
CA ARG A 67 -3.55 6.96 0.25
C ARG A 67 -4.55 6.14 1.05
N GLN A 68 -5.79 6.61 1.20
CA GLN A 68 -6.85 5.86 1.86
C GLN A 68 -7.15 4.55 1.14
N TYR A 69 -7.18 4.57 -0.19
CA TYR A 69 -7.40 3.37 -0.99
C TYR A 69 -6.28 2.34 -0.79
N LEU A 70 -5.01 2.77 -0.76
CA LEU A 70 -3.86 1.90 -0.44
C LEU A 70 -3.98 1.28 0.96
N LEU A 71 -4.37 2.06 1.96
CA LEU A 71 -4.58 1.57 3.32
C LEU A 71 -5.70 0.52 3.39
N GLN A 72 -6.81 0.78 2.72
CA GLN A 72 -7.94 -0.14 2.66
C GLN A 72 -7.56 -1.45 1.95
N MET A 73 -6.89 -1.37 0.80
CA MET A 73 -6.41 -2.55 0.08
C MET A 73 -5.49 -3.41 0.94
N ARG A 74 -4.58 -2.80 1.70
CA ARG A 74 -3.70 -3.55 2.61
C ARG A 74 -4.47 -4.27 3.70
N GLN A 75 -5.45 -3.61 4.33
CA GLN A 75 -6.27 -4.21 5.39
C GLN A 75 -7.12 -5.37 4.88
N GLU A 76 -7.87 -5.16 3.80
CA GLU A 76 -8.75 -6.17 3.21
C GLU A 76 -7.97 -7.36 2.66
N THR A 77 -6.84 -7.11 1.99
CA THR A 77 -5.98 -8.19 1.49
C THR A 77 -5.39 -9.00 2.64
N GLY A 78 -4.90 -8.33 3.69
CA GLY A 78 -4.34 -8.98 4.87
C GLY A 78 -5.35 -9.84 5.62
N LEU A 79 -6.60 -9.39 5.73
CA LEU A 79 -7.67 -10.17 6.36
C LEU A 79 -8.00 -11.42 5.50
N ARG A 80 -8.30 -11.22 4.22
CA ARG A 80 -8.74 -12.30 3.32
C ARG A 80 -7.65 -13.32 3.05
N ILE A 81 -6.38 -12.92 3.02
CA ILE A 81 -5.28 -13.85 2.79
C ILE A 81 -5.11 -14.80 3.98
N CYS A 82 -5.36 -14.35 5.21
CA CYS A 82 -5.33 -15.22 6.39
C CYS A 82 -6.34 -16.36 6.27
N ASP A 83 -7.59 -16.06 5.87
CA ASP A 83 -8.63 -17.08 5.67
C ASP A 83 -8.31 -18.08 4.55
N LYS A 84 -7.46 -17.70 3.59
CA LYS A 84 -7.02 -18.58 2.50
C LYS A 84 -5.79 -19.39 2.86
N VAL A 85 -4.88 -18.80 3.62
CA VAL A 85 -3.60 -19.42 4.00
C VAL A 85 -3.78 -20.40 5.15
N TYR A 86 -4.60 -20.08 6.14
CA TYR A 86 -4.81 -20.93 7.32
C TYR A 86 -6.09 -21.76 7.17
N GLY A 87 -5.97 -23.07 7.41
CA GLY A 87 -7.13 -23.97 7.47
C GLY A 87 -7.83 -23.93 8.83
N GLU A 88 -8.90 -24.72 8.98
CA GLU A 88 -9.62 -24.88 10.26
C GLU A 88 -8.73 -25.40 11.40
N ASP A 89 -7.65 -26.10 11.07
CA ASP A 89 -6.64 -26.59 12.02
C ASP A 89 -5.64 -25.51 12.48
N GLY A 90 -5.79 -24.27 12.00
CA GLY A 90 -4.91 -23.15 12.30
C GLY A 90 -3.52 -23.27 11.71
N LYS A 91 -3.26 -24.25 10.83
CA LYS A 91 -1.95 -24.45 10.20
C LYS A 91 -1.89 -23.76 8.83
N PRO A 92 -0.75 -23.15 8.47
CA PRO A 92 -0.58 -22.56 7.16
C PRO A 92 -0.50 -23.64 6.07
N SER A 93 -1.24 -23.44 5.00
CA SER A 93 -1.33 -24.36 3.86
C SER A 93 -0.02 -24.43 3.10
N LYS A 94 0.51 -25.65 2.90
CA LYS A 94 1.72 -25.90 2.09
C LYS A 94 1.58 -25.41 0.64
N TRP A 95 0.36 -25.38 0.12
CA TRP A 95 0.06 -24.92 -1.24
C TRP A 95 0.15 -23.40 -1.40
N TRP A 96 0.08 -22.66 -0.28
CA TRP A 96 0.36 -21.23 -0.25
C TRP A 96 1.82 -20.97 0.11
N LEU A 97 2.37 -21.70 1.09
CA LEU A 97 3.76 -21.54 1.53
C LEU A 97 4.79 -21.88 0.45
N CYS A 98 4.47 -22.73 -0.54
CA CYS A 98 5.38 -23.00 -1.65
C CYS A 98 5.71 -21.75 -2.49
N PHE A 99 4.89 -20.70 -2.40
CA PHE A 99 5.12 -19.41 -3.04
C PHE A 99 5.91 -18.41 -2.18
N ALA A 100 6.18 -18.70 -0.90
CA ALA A 100 6.78 -17.74 0.03
C ALA A 100 8.16 -17.21 -0.41
N LYS A 101 8.93 -18.01 -1.16
CA LYS A 101 10.24 -17.61 -1.72
C LYS A 101 10.16 -17.16 -3.19
N LYS A 102 8.99 -17.23 -3.81
CA LYS A 102 8.80 -16.84 -5.22
C LYS A 102 8.59 -15.33 -5.29
N LYS A 103 9.40 -14.68 -6.12
CA LYS A 103 9.31 -13.24 -6.36
C LYS A 103 8.44 -12.98 -7.57
N PHE A 104 7.47 -12.10 -7.42
CA PHE A 104 6.70 -11.63 -8.57
C PHE A 104 7.58 -10.70 -9.40
N MET A 105 7.72 -11.00 -10.70
CA MET A 105 8.60 -10.26 -11.63
C MET A 105 10.05 -10.10 -11.13
N ASP A 106 10.57 -11.11 -10.42
CA ASP A 106 11.92 -11.12 -9.80
C ASP A 106 12.21 -9.96 -8.84
N LYS A 107 11.15 -9.33 -8.31
CA LYS A 107 11.25 -8.17 -7.42
C LYS A 107 10.67 -8.46 -6.05
N SER A 108 11.11 -7.68 -5.07
CA SER A 108 10.75 -7.80 -3.66
C SER A 108 10.31 -6.44 -3.12
N LEU A 109 9.26 -6.43 -2.30
CA LEU A 109 8.84 -5.23 -1.54
C LEU A 109 9.58 -5.11 -0.20
N SER A 110 10.15 -6.21 0.29
CA SER A 110 11.08 -6.18 1.42
C SER A 110 12.45 -5.67 0.95
N ALA A 111 13.05 -4.79 1.75
CA ALA A 111 14.41 -4.28 1.52
C ALA A 111 15.42 -5.44 1.40
N PRO A 112 16.54 -5.25 0.66
CA PRO A 112 17.58 -6.27 0.57
C PRO A 112 18.10 -6.64 1.96
N GLY A 113 17.98 -7.91 2.36
CA GLY A 113 18.57 -8.43 3.62
C GLY A 113 17.60 -8.91 4.70
N GLN A 114 16.29 -9.00 4.42
CA GLN A 114 15.34 -9.76 5.24
C GLN A 114 14.78 -10.99 4.52
#